data_AF-A0A2N8KZP3-F1
#
_entry.id   AF-A0A2N8KZP3-F1
#
_cell.length_a   1.000
_cell.length_b   1.000
_cell.length_c   1.000
_cell.angle_alpha   90.00
_cell.angle_beta   90.00
_cell.angle_gamma   90.00
#
_symmetry.space_group_name_H-M   'P 1'
#
loop_
_entity.id
_entity.type
_entity.pdbx_description
1 polymer ?
#
loop_
_entity_poly.entity_id
_entity_poly.type
_entity_poly.pdbx_seq_one_letter_code
_entity_poly.pdbx_strand_id
1 'polypeptide(L)'
;MPPAKPQLRIVPPSPSRDSLPQRLEKTLACLRAEARPEQLAGMARFGLTGAKRLGLAVPTLRSLGKALGQDHALALALWDSGIPEAQILASLLAEPERLSAAEMDHWAQSMESWDVCDQACLNAFRRTPLAWGRIEVWAEDEAEFVKRAAFSLLAVLAVHDKACSDEAFSEQFPRIEAAAADPRNFVKKSVSWALRQIGKRNPVLRARALLIAKRLRERPEPSARWIGADAWRELIRSPDPSPAD
;
A
#
# COMPACT_ATOMS: atom_id res chain seq x y z
N MET A 1 -8.38 -6.51 -26.30
CA MET A 1 -9.43 -7.08 -25.44
C MET A 1 -9.05 -6.84 -23.99
N PRO A 2 -9.95 -6.35 -23.12
CA PRO A 2 -9.70 -6.36 -21.69
C PRO A 2 -9.50 -7.83 -21.23
N PRO A 3 -8.62 -8.10 -20.26
CA PRO A 3 -8.51 -9.43 -19.69
C PRO A 3 -9.88 -9.87 -19.13
N ALA A 4 -10.24 -11.13 -19.36
CA ALA A 4 -11.46 -11.70 -18.80
C ALA A 4 -11.48 -11.46 -17.28
N LYS A 5 -12.63 -11.01 -16.75
CA LYS A 5 -12.78 -10.85 -15.30
C LYS A 5 -12.52 -12.21 -14.64
N PRO A 6 -11.72 -12.27 -13.56
CA PRO A 6 -11.53 -13.52 -12.85
C PRO A 6 -12.90 -14.02 -12.40
N GLN A 7 -13.28 -15.20 -12.88
CA GLN A 7 -14.47 -15.89 -12.39
C GLN A 7 -14.12 -16.55 -11.07
N LEU A 8 -14.82 -16.15 -10.01
CA LEU A 8 -14.77 -16.87 -8.75
C LEU A 8 -15.36 -18.27 -8.99
N ARG A 9 -14.68 -19.30 -8.48
CA ARG A 9 -15.18 -20.68 -8.43
C ARG A 9 -16.37 -20.80 -7.48
N ILE A 10 -16.51 -19.86 -6.53
CA ILE A 10 -17.58 -19.85 -5.55
C ILE A 10 -18.27 -18.48 -5.41
N VAL A 11 -19.55 -18.52 -5.08
CA VAL A 11 -20.35 -17.33 -4.78
C VAL A 11 -20.03 -16.90 -3.33
N PRO A 12 -19.67 -15.63 -3.09
CA PRO A 12 -19.38 -15.14 -1.75
C PRO A 12 -20.63 -15.16 -0.85
N PRO A 13 -20.47 -15.32 0.47
CA PRO A 13 -21.58 -15.43 1.40
C PRO A 13 -22.42 -14.15 1.47
N SER A 14 -23.74 -14.30 1.66
CA SER A 14 -24.68 -13.17 1.84
C SER A 14 -24.70 -12.72 3.31
N PRO A 15 -24.61 -11.40 3.61
CA PRO A 15 -24.30 -10.90 4.96
C PRO A 15 -25.47 -10.82 5.97
N SER A 16 -26.72 -11.10 5.58
CA SER A 16 -27.87 -10.50 6.28
C SER A 16 -28.32 -11.14 7.61
N ARG A 17 -27.76 -12.29 8.07
CA ARG A 17 -28.17 -12.93 9.35
C ARG A 17 -27.07 -13.59 10.18
N ASP A 18 -25.84 -13.67 9.67
CA ASP A 18 -24.75 -14.38 10.33
C ASP A 18 -24.08 -13.54 11.42
N SER A 19 -23.69 -14.16 12.53
CA SER A 19 -22.79 -13.56 13.54
C SER A 19 -21.39 -13.31 12.98
N LEU A 20 -20.59 -12.43 13.62
CA LEU A 20 -19.22 -12.13 13.16
C LEU A 20 -18.35 -13.39 13.01
N PRO A 21 -18.31 -14.35 13.97
CA PRO A 21 -17.55 -15.59 13.80
C PRO A 21 -18.00 -16.40 12.58
N GLN A 22 -19.31 -16.49 12.33
CA GLN A 22 -19.85 -17.19 11.16
C GLN A 22 -19.46 -16.50 9.85
N ARG A 23 -19.53 -15.16 9.79
CA ARG A 23 -19.10 -14.40 8.60
C ARG A 23 -17.61 -14.54 8.34
N LEU A 24 -16.80 -14.51 9.40
CA LEU A 24 -15.35 -14.73 9.31
C LEU A 24 -15.04 -16.14 8.79
N GLU A 25 -15.64 -17.16 9.39
CA GLU A 25 -15.44 -18.56 8.99
C GLU A 25 -15.81 -18.79 7.53
N LYS A 26 -17.00 -18.32 7.11
CA LYS A 26 -17.45 -18.41 5.71
C LYS A 26 -16.52 -17.69 4.75
N THR A 27 -16.05 -16.49 5.10
CA THR A 27 -15.14 -15.70 4.26
C THR A 27 -13.76 -16.37 4.15
N LEU A 28 -13.22 -16.88 5.26
CA LEU A 28 -11.94 -17.62 5.25
C LEU A 28 -12.04 -18.95 4.48
N ALA A 29 -13.15 -19.67 4.62
CA ALA A 29 -13.43 -20.86 3.82
C ALA A 29 -13.48 -20.52 2.32
N CYS A 30 -14.11 -19.39 1.98
CA CYS A 30 -14.16 -18.90 0.60
C CYS A 30 -12.76 -18.61 0.04
N LEU A 31 -11.94 -17.86 0.78
CA LEU A 31 -10.55 -17.60 0.39
C LEU A 31 -9.74 -18.89 0.19
N ARG A 32 -9.89 -19.87 1.08
CA ARG A 32 -9.20 -21.17 0.97
C ARG A 32 -9.66 -21.99 -0.23
N ALA A 33 -10.95 -21.98 -0.54
CA ALA A 33 -11.48 -22.66 -1.73
C ALA A 33 -10.97 -22.03 -3.04
N GLU A 34 -10.65 -20.73 -3.02
CA GLU A 34 -10.01 -20.04 -4.13
C GLU A 34 -8.48 -20.20 -4.16
N ALA A 35 -7.85 -20.84 -3.19
CA ALA A 35 -6.39 -20.91 -3.12
C ALA A 35 -5.78 -21.45 -4.43
N ARG A 36 -4.59 -20.93 -4.73
CA ARG A 36 -3.77 -21.27 -5.89
C ARG A 36 -2.34 -21.56 -5.42
N PRO A 37 -2.13 -22.67 -4.68
CA PRO A 37 -0.82 -23.00 -4.09
C PRO A 37 0.31 -23.10 -5.14
N GLU A 38 -0.04 -23.44 -6.39
CA GLU A 38 0.89 -23.48 -7.52
C GLU A 38 1.51 -22.11 -7.84
N GLN A 39 0.89 -21.00 -7.43
CA GLN A 39 1.38 -19.64 -7.65
C GLN A 39 2.42 -19.20 -6.61
N LEU A 40 2.51 -19.89 -5.47
CA LEU A 40 3.32 -19.44 -4.32
C LEU A 40 4.80 -19.33 -4.65
N ALA A 41 5.35 -20.30 -5.39
CA ALA A 41 6.76 -20.27 -5.80
C ALA A 41 7.08 -19.07 -6.71
N GLY A 42 6.14 -18.70 -7.60
CA GLY A 42 6.27 -17.52 -8.45
C GLY A 42 6.18 -16.22 -7.65
N MET A 43 5.24 -16.14 -6.72
CA MET A 43 5.04 -14.99 -5.83
C MET A 43 6.26 -14.74 -4.93
N ALA A 44 6.87 -15.79 -4.37
CA ALA A 44 8.05 -15.69 -3.52
C ALA A 44 9.23 -14.99 -4.23
N ARG A 45 9.38 -15.18 -5.56
CA ARG A 45 10.43 -14.49 -6.36
C ARG A 45 10.29 -12.96 -6.35
N PHE A 46 9.08 -12.45 -6.08
CA PHE A 46 8.79 -11.03 -5.95
C PHE A 46 8.79 -10.55 -4.50
N GLY A 47 9.18 -11.40 -3.53
CA GLY A 47 9.12 -11.07 -2.10
C GLY A 47 7.71 -11.10 -1.51
N LEU A 48 6.74 -11.71 -2.21
CA LEU A 48 5.38 -11.93 -1.72
C LEU A 48 5.36 -13.21 -0.89
N THR A 49 5.72 -13.08 0.39
CA THR A 49 5.86 -14.20 1.33
C THR A 49 4.74 -14.17 2.40
N GLY A 50 4.82 -15.04 3.41
CA GLY A 50 3.84 -15.19 4.50
C GLY A 50 3.41 -16.64 4.69
N ALA A 51 3.48 -17.15 5.92
CA ALA A 51 3.34 -18.58 6.22
C ALA A 51 1.98 -19.19 5.78
N LYS A 52 0.92 -18.37 5.75
CA LYS A 52 -0.45 -18.80 5.40
C LYS A 52 -0.92 -18.32 4.02
N ARG A 53 -0.01 -17.84 3.17
CA ARG A 53 -0.35 -17.26 1.86
C ARG A 53 -1.08 -18.27 0.97
N LEU A 54 -2.14 -17.80 0.30
CA LEU A 54 -3.06 -18.64 -0.49
C LEU A 54 -2.78 -18.60 -2.00
N GLY A 55 -1.99 -17.64 -2.49
CA GLY A 55 -1.63 -17.55 -3.90
C GLY A 55 -2.64 -16.79 -4.76
N LEU A 56 -3.52 -15.98 -4.13
CA LEU A 56 -4.58 -15.29 -4.87
C LEU A 56 -4.05 -14.01 -5.50
N ALA A 57 -4.46 -13.76 -6.74
CA ALA A 57 -4.21 -12.49 -7.40
C ALA A 57 -5.15 -11.40 -6.85
N VAL A 58 -4.65 -10.17 -6.75
CA VAL A 58 -5.41 -8.99 -6.30
C VAL A 58 -6.76 -8.81 -7.02
N PRO A 59 -6.89 -9.03 -8.35
CA PRO A 59 -8.19 -8.95 -9.02
C PRO A 59 -9.25 -9.90 -8.44
N THR A 60 -8.87 -11.11 -8.01
CA THR A 60 -9.78 -12.07 -7.34
C THR A 60 -10.27 -11.49 -6.01
N LEU A 61 -9.37 -10.92 -5.21
CA LEU A 61 -9.71 -10.29 -3.93
C LEU A 61 -10.62 -9.07 -4.11
N ARG A 62 -10.41 -8.27 -5.16
CA ARG A 62 -11.30 -7.14 -5.52
C ARG A 62 -12.71 -7.61 -5.90
N SER A 63 -12.83 -8.71 -6.65
CA SER A 63 -14.12 -9.30 -6.97
C SER A 63 -14.86 -9.76 -5.71
N LEU A 64 -14.16 -10.44 -4.79
CA LEU A 64 -14.71 -10.84 -3.49
C LEU A 64 -15.12 -9.63 -2.64
N GLY A 65 -14.25 -8.64 -2.51
CA GLY A 65 -14.53 -7.42 -1.75
C GLY A 65 -15.75 -6.67 -2.27
N LYS A 66 -15.91 -6.57 -3.61
CA LYS A 66 -17.10 -5.95 -4.21
C LYS A 66 -18.39 -6.70 -3.85
N ALA A 67 -18.34 -8.02 -3.79
CA ALA A 67 -19.52 -8.82 -3.54
C ALA A 67 -19.90 -8.88 -2.05
N LEU A 68 -18.91 -8.80 -1.15
CA LEU A 68 -19.13 -8.72 0.30
C LEU A 68 -19.59 -7.32 0.74
N GLY A 69 -19.10 -6.26 0.09
CA GLY A 69 -19.34 -4.88 0.52
C GLY A 69 -18.45 -4.47 1.69
N GLN A 70 -18.78 -3.34 2.33
CA GLN A 70 -18.08 -2.89 3.53
C GLN A 70 -18.63 -3.60 4.78
N ASP A 71 -17.74 -4.07 5.64
CA ASP A 71 -18.04 -4.62 6.97
C ASP A 71 -16.79 -4.44 7.83
N HIS A 72 -16.73 -3.35 8.60
CA HIS A 72 -15.54 -3.02 9.37
C HIS A 72 -15.20 -4.07 10.44
N ALA A 73 -16.20 -4.67 11.10
CA ALA A 73 -15.97 -5.70 12.10
C ALA A 73 -15.36 -6.97 11.47
N LEU A 74 -15.86 -7.36 10.29
CA LEU A 74 -15.28 -8.46 9.52
C LEU A 74 -13.87 -8.11 9.00
N ALA A 75 -13.63 -6.86 8.60
CA ALA A 75 -12.31 -6.42 8.16
C ALA A 75 -11.25 -6.60 9.26
N LEU A 76 -11.52 -6.13 10.48
CA LEU A 76 -10.61 -6.30 11.62
C LEU A 76 -10.36 -7.80 11.91
N ALA A 77 -11.42 -8.61 11.94
CA ALA A 77 -11.30 -10.04 12.20
C ALA A 77 -10.55 -10.81 11.09
N LEU A 78 -10.72 -10.41 9.82
CA LEU A 78 -9.95 -10.95 8.70
C LEU A 78 -8.48 -10.58 8.79
N TRP A 79 -8.18 -9.34 9.22
CA TRP A 79 -6.82 -8.88 9.42
C TRP A 79 -6.07 -9.75 10.44
N ASP A 80 -6.72 -10.00 11.59
CA ASP A 80 -6.17 -10.78 12.69
C ASP A 80 -5.95 -12.27 12.36
N SER A 81 -6.49 -12.76 11.24
CA SER A 81 -6.20 -14.12 10.78
C SER A 81 -4.72 -14.35 10.40
N GLY A 82 -4.00 -13.27 10.08
CA GLY A 82 -2.61 -13.30 9.61
C GLY A 82 -2.43 -13.98 8.25
N ILE A 83 -3.51 -14.14 7.47
CA ILE A 83 -3.45 -14.63 6.09
C ILE A 83 -3.26 -13.41 5.18
N PRO A 84 -2.19 -13.31 4.37
CA PRO A 84 -1.94 -12.13 3.54
C PRO A 84 -3.11 -11.74 2.63
N GLU A 85 -3.73 -12.71 1.97
CA GLU A 85 -4.91 -12.47 1.14
C GLU A 85 -6.14 -12.02 1.94
N ALA A 86 -6.30 -12.48 3.18
CA ALA A 86 -7.37 -12.03 4.07
C ALA A 86 -7.11 -10.60 4.57
N GLN A 87 -5.87 -10.23 4.85
CA GLN A 87 -5.48 -8.86 5.20
C GLN A 87 -5.68 -7.89 4.02
N ILE A 88 -5.36 -8.31 2.80
CA ILE A 88 -5.68 -7.52 1.60
C ILE A 88 -7.19 -7.39 1.45
N LEU A 89 -7.97 -8.46 1.63
CA LEU A 89 -9.43 -8.39 1.61
C LEU A 89 -9.98 -7.48 2.71
N ALA A 90 -9.43 -7.54 3.92
CA ALA A 90 -9.78 -6.66 5.02
C ALA A 90 -9.63 -5.18 4.63
N SER A 91 -8.54 -4.82 3.95
CA SER A 91 -8.35 -3.44 3.46
C SER A 91 -9.42 -2.97 2.46
N LEU A 92 -10.09 -3.89 1.76
CA LEU A 92 -11.18 -3.59 0.83
C LEU A 92 -12.54 -3.48 1.56
N LEU A 93 -12.71 -4.20 2.68
CA LEU A 93 -13.94 -4.24 3.48
C LEU A 93 -13.99 -3.15 4.56
N ALA A 94 -12.83 -2.65 4.98
CA ALA A 94 -12.74 -1.65 6.04
C ALA A 94 -13.50 -0.36 5.68
N GLU A 95 -14.18 0.20 6.68
CA GLU A 95 -14.77 1.54 6.63
C GLU A 95 -13.71 2.56 7.09
N PRO A 96 -13.12 3.39 6.20
CA PRO A 96 -11.96 4.21 6.54
C PRO A 96 -12.21 5.25 7.63
N GLU A 97 -13.43 5.80 7.70
CA GLU A 97 -13.83 6.77 8.73
C GLU A 97 -13.92 6.17 10.13
N ARG A 98 -13.97 4.84 10.24
CA ARG A 98 -14.02 4.12 11.51
C ARG A 98 -12.65 3.62 11.97
N LEU A 99 -11.65 3.63 11.08
CA LEU A 99 -10.29 3.24 11.46
C LEU A 99 -9.71 4.25 12.45
N SER A 100 -9.40 3.74 13.63
CA SER A 100 -8.63 4.45 14.66
C SER A 100 -7.13 4.39 14.37
N ALA A 101 -6.38 5.31 14.97
CA ALA A 101 -4.92 5.28 14.91
C ALA A 101 -4.35 3.95 15.44
N ALA A 102 -4.94 3.42 16.53
CA ALA A 102 -4.52 2.16 17.12
C ALA A 102 -4.72 0.96 16.17
N GLU A 103 -5.83 0.91 15.43
CA GLU A 103 -6.07 -0.15 14.44
C GLU A 103 -5.11 -0.02 13.26
N MET A 104 -4.85 1.21 12.79
CA MET A 104 -3.86 1.44 11.74
C MET A 104 -2.45 1.03 12.18
N ASP A 105 -2.06 1.37 13.41
CA ASP A 105 -0.76 1.03 13.97
C ASP A 105 -0.64 -0.49 14.15
N HIS A 106 -1.68 -1.16 14.66
CA HIS A 106 -1.76 -2.63 14.74
C HIS A 106 -1.57 -3.27 13.35
N TRP A 107 -2.26 -2.75 12.34
CA TRP A 107 -2.13 -3.23 10.98
C TRP A 107 -0.70 -3.04 10.46
N ALA A 108 -0.12 -1.84 10.59
CA ALA A 108 1.23 -1.55 10.13
C ALA A 108 2.29 -2.46 10.80
N GLN A 109 2.12 -2.76 12.09
CA GLN A 109 3.03 -3.62 12.86
C GLN A 109 2.93 -5.09 12.48
N SER A 110 1.77 -5.57 12.04
CA SER A 110 1.54 -6.99 11.74
C SER A 110 1.76 -7.37 10.26
N MET A 111 2.18 -6.44 9.42
CA MET A 111 2.44 -6.70 8.00
C MET A 111 3.76 -7.46 7.82
N GLU A 112 3.72 -8.52 7.02
CA GLU A 112 4.92 -9.32 6.70
C GLU A 112 5.31 -9.25 5.21
N SER A 113 4.49 -8.60 4.38
CA SER A 113 4.74 -8.52 2.95
C SER A 113 4.34 -7.17 2.35
N TRP A 114 5.07 -6.78 1.32
CA TRP A 114 4.96 -5.44 0.75
C TRP A 114 3.63 -5.20 0.02
N ASP A 115 3.01 -6.24 -0.53
CA ASP A 115 1.69 -6.16 -1.16
C ASP A 115 0.58 -5.89 -0.14
N VAL A 116 0.61 -6.54 1.03
CA VAL A 116 -0.35 -6.28 2.10
C VAL A 116 -0.25 -4.82 2.54
N CYS A 117 0.99 -4.33 2.75
CA CYS A 117 1.26 -2.93 3.07
C CYS A 117 0.70 -1.97 2.00
N ASP A 118 1.03 -2.20 0.74
CA ASP A 118 0.63 -1.30 -0.34
C ASP A 118 -0.88 -1.34 -0.59
N GLN A 119 -1.52 -2.51 -0.46
CA GLN A 119 -2.99 -2.64 -0.55
C GLN A 119 -3.70 -1.98 0.64
N ALA A 120 -3.19 -2.12 1.87
CA ALA A 120 -3.75 -1.42 3.03
C ALA A 120 -3.67 0.10 2.85
N CYS A 121 -2.52 0.61 2.39
CA CYS A 121 -2.35 2.03 2.06
C CYS A 121 -3.33 2.50 0.97
N LEU A 122 -3.46 1.72 -0.11
CA LEU A 122 -4.28 2.04 -1.27
C LEU A 122 -5.79 2.00 -0.96
N ASN A 123 -6.24 0.95 -0.28
CA ASN A 123 -7.66 0.65 -0.15
C ASN A 123 -8.27 1.32 1.08
N ALA A 124 -7.52 1.39 2.19
CA ALA A 124 -8.00 1.87 3.48
C ALA A 124 -7.30 3.16 3.93
N PHE A 125 -5.99 3.12 4.22
CA PHE A 125 -5.34 4.20 4.97
C PHE A 125 -5.36 5.57 4.27
N ARG A 126 -5.25 5.64 2.94
CA ARG A 126 -5.31 6.93 2.23
C ARG A 126 -6.65 7.66 2.39
N ARG A 127 -7.70 6.94 2.80
CA ARG A 127 -9.08 7.43 2.86
C ARG A 127 -9.48 7.82 4.28
N THR A 128 -8.63 7.63 5.28
CA THR A 128 -8.90 8.10 6.65
C THR A 128 -8.42 9.55 6.83
N PRO A 129 -9.08 10.35 7.68
CA PRO A 129 -8.57 11.66 8.09
C PRO A 129 -7.22 11.58 8.83
N LEU A 130 -6.82 10.39 9.30
CA LEU A 130 -5.58 10.18 10.05
C LEU A 130 -4.34 9.99 9.17
N ALA A 131 -4.51 9.87 7.85
CA ALA A 131 -3.46 9.41 6.93
C ALA A 131 -2.15 10.23 7.05
N TRP A 132 -2.26 11.55 6.98
CA TRP A 132 -1.11 12.46 7.05
C TRP A 132 -0.41 12.39 8.41
N GLY A 133 -1.16 12.41 9.51
CA GLY A 133 -0.58 12.28 10.86
C GLY A 133 0.09 10.93 11.11
N ARG A 134 -0.37 9.85 10.46
CA ARG A 134 0.31 8.54 10.52
C ARG A 134 1.61 8.51 9.73
N ILE A 135 1.71 9.21 8.59
CA ILE A 135 2.97 9.31 7.85
C ILE A 135 4.08 9.89 8.73
N GLU A 136 3.78 10.93 9.51
CA GLU A 136 4.77 11.58 10.38
C GLU A 136 5.33 10.62 11.43
N VAL A 137 4.45 9.87 12.08
CA VAL A 137 4.85 8.89 13.11
C VAL A 137 5.58 7.70 12.49
N TRP A 138 5.02 7.10 11.45
CA TRP A 138 5.57 5.87 10.87
C TRP A 138 6.88 6.10 10.12
N ALA A 139 7.13 7.30 9.59
CA ALA A 139 8.35 7.61 8.86
C ALA A 139 9.61 7.50 9.74
N GLU A 140 9.49 7.64 11.06
CA GLU A 140 10.60 7.57 12.00
C GLU A 140 10.77 6.15 12.58
N ASP A 141 9.74 5.31 12.50
CA ASP A 141 9.68 3.98 13.12
C ASP A 141 10.79 3.02 12.67
N GLU A 142 11.33 2.21 13.58
CA GLU A 142 12.38 1.25 13.28
C GLU A 142 11.85 -0.01 12.59
N ALA A 143 10.60 -0.39 12.79
CA ALA A 143 10.01 -1.57 12.16
C ALA A 143 9.88 -1.38 10.62
N GLU A 144 10.33 -2.39 9.86
CA GLU A 144 10.48 -2.28 8.40
C GLU A 144 9.16 -1.94 7.70
N PHE A 145 8.09 -2.66 8.03
CA PHE A 145 6.79 -2.46 7.37
C PHE A 145 6.03 -1.24 7.87
N VAL A 146 6.24 -0.82 9.13
CA VAL A 146 5.69 0.46 9.62
C VAL A 146 6.33 1.61 8.84
N LYS A 147 7.66 1.66 8.76
CA LYS A 147 8.37 2.66 7.96
C LYS A 147 8.05 2.57 6.47
N ARG A 148 7.91 1.35 5.92
CA ARG A 148 7.44 1.17 4.54
C ARG A 148 6.06 1.81 4.35
N ALA A 149 5.12 1.56 5.25
CA ALA A 149 3.75 2.05 5.18
C ALA A 149 3.69 3.58 5.12
N ALA A 150 4.56 4.29 5.85
CA ALA A 150 4.67 5.74 5.76
C ALA A 150 4.89 6.22 4.31
N PHE A 151 5.91 5.68 3.64
CA PHE A 151 6.27 6.09 2.29
C PHE A 151 5.35 5.51 1.21
N SER A 152 4.80 4.31 1.41
CA SER A 152 3.77 3.76 0.53
C SER A 152 2.48 4.58 0.60
N LEU A 153 2.06 5.00 1.80
CA LEU A 153 0.90 5.87 2.00
C LEU A 153 1.13 7.24 1.36
N LEU A 154 2.31 7.83 1.55
CA LEU A 154 2.68 9.09 0.90
C LEU A 154 2.65 8.99 -0.63
N ALA A 155 3.19 7.91 -1.21
CA ALA A 155 3.16 7.67 -2.65
C ALA A 155 1.72 7.54 -3.18
N VAL A 156 0.86 6.85 -2.44
CA VAL A 156 -0.56 6.68 -2.77
C VAL A 156 -1.32 8.00 -2.69
N LEU A 157 -1.11 8.81 -1.64
CA LEU A 157 -1.71 10.15 -1.51
C LEU A 157 -1.25 11.06 -2.65
N ALA A 158 0.02 11.01 -3.06
CA ALA A 158 0.51 11.78 -4.19
C ALA A 158 -0.24 11.47 -5.50
N VAL A 159 -0.75 10.25 -5.67
CA VAL A 159 -1.57 9.87 -6.83
C VAL A 159 -3.04 10.26 -6.67
N HIS A 160 -3.61 10.08 -5.48
CA HIS A 160 -5.07 10.09 -5.27
C HIS A 160 -5.62 11.32 -4.55
N ASP A 161 -4.84 11.97 -3.69
CA ASP A 161 -5.27 13.16 -2.96
C ASP A 161 -5.05 14.39 -3.84
N LYS A 162 -6.11 14.76 -4.58
CA LYS A 162 -6.11 15.93 -5.48
C LYS A 162 -6.45 17.23 -4.77
N ALA A 163 -6.98 17.16 -3.54
CA ALA A 163 -7.35 18.34 -2.77
C ALA A 163 -6.18 18.86 -1.92
N CYS A 164 -5.25 17.99 -1.52
CA CYS A 164 -4.09 18.38 -0.76
C CYS A 164 -3.13 19.29 -1.55
N SER A 165 -2.61 20.31 -0.86
CA SER A 165 -1.73 21.34 -1.41
C SER A 165 -0.35 20.81 -1.76
N ASP A 166 0.33 21.50 -2.66
CA ASP A 166 1.71 21.17 -3.04
C ASP A 166 2.69 21.39 -1.88
N GLU A 167 2.38 22.31 -0.98
CA GLU A 167 3.13 22.59 0.24
C GLU A 167 3.17 21.35 1.14
N ALA A 168 2.03 20.71 1.41
CA ALA A 168 1.98 19.52 2.25
C ALA A 168 2.82 18.36 1.71
N PHE A 169 2.88 18.17 0.38
CA PHE A 169 3.80 17.20 -0.23
C PHE A 169 5.26 17.65 -0.16
N SER A 170 5.52 18.94 -0.34
CA SER A 170 6.88 19.50 -0.29
C SER A 170 7.50 19.38 1.09
N GLU A 171 6.70 19.51 2.14
CA GLU A 171 7.11 19.33 3.53
C GLU A 171 7.55 17.89 3.85
N GLN A 172 7.21 16.91 3.00
CA GLN A 172 7.66 15.52 3.16
C GLN A 172 9.04 15.25 2.57
N PHE A 173 9.60 16.15 1.76
CA PHE A 173 10.90 15.94 1.14
C PHE A 173 12.06 15.74 2.12
N PRO A 174 12.17 16.48 3.23
CA PRO A 174 13.17 16.20 4.27
C PRO A 174 13.06 14.78 4.84
N ARG A 175 11.84 14.27 5.06
CA ARG A 175 11.61 12.91 5.54
C ARG A 175 12.04 11.85 4.52
N ILE A 176 11.78 12.10 3.23
CA ILE A 176 12.27 11.26 2.12
C ILE A 176 13.80 11.25 2.09
N GLU A 177 14.45 12.41 2.22
CA GLU A 177 15.91 12.51 2.21
C GLU A 177 16.56 11.82 3.41
N ALA A 178 15.93 11.89 4.59
CA ALA A 178 16.38 11.18 5.79
C ALA A 178 16.25 9.65 5.62
N ALA A 179 15.07 9.18 5.21
CA ALA A 179 14.82 7.75 5.02
C ALA A 179 15.58 7.14 3.83
N ALA A 180 16.12 7.95 2.93
CA ALA A 180 16.94 7.47 1.82
C ALA A 180 18.23 6.76 2.27
N ALA A 181 18.69 6.99 3.50
CA ALA A 181 19.82 6.28 4.09
C ALA A 181 19.48 4.82 4.48
N ASP A 182 18.20 4.47 4.61
CA ASP A 182 17.78 3.13 5.04
C ASP A 182 18.17 2.05 4.01
N PRO A 183 18.99 1.05 4.38
CA PRO A 183 19.49 0.04 3.44
C PRO A 183 18.44 -1.02 3.10
N ARG A 184 17.36 -1.13 3.88
CA ARG A 184 16.38 -2.21 3.75
C ARG A 184 15.61 -2.09 2.44
N ASN A 185 15.53 -3.19 1.70
CA ASN A 185 15.02 -3.16 0.34
C ASN A 185 13.57 -2.67 0.26
N PHE A 186 12.71 -3.10 1.18
CA PHE A 186 11.30 -2.71 1.16
C PHE A 186 11.08 -1.24 1.54
N VAL A 187 11.85 -0.70 2.48
CA VAL A 187 11.81 0.73 2.82
C VAL A 187 12.34 1.58 1.66
N LYS A 188 13.55 1.27 1.17
CA LYS A 188 14.16 2.01 0.06
C LYS A 188 13.25 2.07 -1.18
N LYS A 189 12.55 0.97 -1.48
CA LYS A 189 11.61 0.90 -2.62
C LYS A 189 10.40 1.82 -2.43
N SER A 190 9.81 1.91 -1.23
CA SER A 190 8.68 2.82 -0.99
C SER A 190 9.14 4.29 -0.91
N VAL A 191 10.34 4.57 -0.39
CA VAL A 191 10.94 5.93 -0.42
C VAL A 191 11.14 6.41 -1.86
N SER A 192 11.74 5.59 -2.74
CA SER A 192 11.85 5.91 -4.17
C SER A 192 10.47 6.13 -4.81
N TRP A 193 9.50 5.27 -4.46
CA TRP A 193 8.15 5.39 -4.99
C TRP A 193 7.48 6.70 -4.58
N ALA A 194 7.58 7.11 -3.31
CA ALA A 194 7.06 8.39 -2.82
C ALA A 194 7.68 9.57 -3.58
N LEU A 195 9.01 9.63 -3.68
CA LEU A 195 9.71 10.71 -4.38
C LEU A 195 9.24 10.85 -5.84
N ARG A 196 9.09 9.72 -6.54
CA ARG A 196 8.61 9.70 -7.93
C ARG A 196 7.16 10.15 -8.05
N GLN A 197 6.26 9.68 -7.19
CA GLN A 197 4.85 10.05 -7.31
C GLN A 197 4.62 11.52 -6.96
N ILE A 198 5.31 12.06 -5.95
CA ILE A 198 5.26 13.49 -5.64
C ILE A 198 5.74 14.31 -6.84
N GLY A 199 6.90 13.95 -7.43
CA GLY A 199 7.44 14.65 -8.60
C GLY A 199 6.59 14.54 -9.87
N LYS A 200 5.63 13.61 -9.93
CA LYS A 200 4.70 13.46 -11.05
C LYS A 200 3.45 14.32 -10.94
N ARG A 201 3.17 14.91 -9.78
CA ARG A 201 1.94 15.67 -9.54
C ARG A 201 1.84 16.91 -10.44
N ASN A 202 2.89 17.72 -10.48
CA ASN A 202 2.95 18.96 -11.26
C ASN A 202 4.42 19.40 -11.49
N PRO A 203 4.68 20.40 -12.36
CA PRO A 203 6.03 20.86 -12.66
C PRO A 203 6.80 21.43 -11.44
N VAL A 204 6.12 22.05 -10.48
CA VAL A 204 6.77 22.63 -9.28
C VAL A 204 7.34 21.52 -8.40
N LEU A 205 6.52 20.52 -8.08
CA LEU A 205 6.95 19.35 -7.31
C LEU A 205 7.96 18.49 -8.08
N ARG A 206 7.86 18.43 -9.41
CA ARG A 206 8.86 17.78 -10.28
C ARG A 206 10.24 18.39 -10.13
N ALA A 207 10.33 19.72 -10.23
CA ALA A 207 11.59 20.43 -10.10
C ALA A 207 12.24 20.17 -8.73
N ARG A 208 11.45 20.22 -7.66
CA ARG A 208 11.92 19.90 -6.30
C ARG A 208 12.39 18.45 -6.16
N ALA A 209 11.61 17.49 -6.66
CA ALA A 209 11.96 16.07 -6.64
C ALA A 209 13.23 15.76 -7.45
N LEU A 210 13.47 16.43 -8.59
CA LEU A 210 14.70 16.30 -9.37
C LEU A 210 15.92 16.86 -8.63
N LEU A 211 15.78 17.98 -7.91
CA LEU A 211 16.86 18.52 -7.08
C LEU A 211 17.25 17.54 -5.96
N ILE A 212 16.26 16.93 -5.32
CA ILE A 212 16.48 15.89 -4.30
C ILE A 212 17.15 14.66 -4.92
N ALA A 213 16.62 14.18 -6.05
CA ALA A 213 17.19 13.03 -6.75
C ALA A 213 18.66 13.27 -7.12
N LYS A 214 19.02 14.49 -7.53
CA LYS A 214 20.42 14.89 -7.77
C LYS A 214 21.26 14.83 -6.50
N ARG A 215 20.80 15.39 -5.37
CA ARG A 215 21.51 15.31 -4.09
C ARG A 215 21.72 13.88 -3.62
N LEU A 216 20.68 13.04 -3.69
CA LEU A 216 20.73 11.64 -3.25
C LEU A 216 21.74 10.81 -4.04
N ARG A 217 22.01 11.15 -5.31
CA ARG A 217 23.03 10.46 -6.13
C ARG A 217 24.46 10.72 -5.68
N GLU A 218 24.70 11.83 -4.98
CA GLU A 218 26.02 12.21 -4.45
C GLU A 218 26.23 11.73 -3.00
N ARG A 219 25.22 11.08 -2.41
CA ARG A 219 25.30 10.59 -1.03
C ARG A 219 26.14 9.31 -0.88
N PRO A 220 26.76 9.08 0.30
CA PRO A 220 27.59 7.90 0.54
C PRO A 220 26.79 6.60 0.69
N GLU A 221 25.50 6.65 1.02
CA GLU A 221 24.67 5.47 1.19
C GLU A 221 24.27 4.86 -0.17
N PRO A 222 24.51 3.55 -0.41
CA PRO A 222 24.08 2.89 -1.65
C PRO A 222 22.57 2.96 -1.88
N SER A 223 21.78 2.94 -0.81
CA SER A 223 20.32 3.11 -0.85
C SER A 223 19.93 4.47 -1.41
N ALA A 224 20.52 5.54 -0.89
CA ALA A 224 20.28 6.90 -1.33
C ALA A 224 20.62 7.09 -2.82
N ARG A 225 21.80 6.62 -3.25
CA ARG A 225 22.21 6.71 -4.66
C ARG A 225 21.24 5.97 -5.58
N TRP A 226 20.79 4.79 -5.17
CA TRP A 226 19.80 4.02 -5.93
C TRP A 226 18.47 4.76 -6.05
N ILE A 227 17.95 5.30 -4.95
CA ILE A 227 16.70 6.11 -4.94
C ILE A 227 16.85 7.32 -5.86
N GLY A 228 17.93 8.08 -5.73
CA GLY A 228 18.17 9.26 -6.55
C GLY A 228 18.28 8.94 -8.04
N ALA A 229 18.99 7.88 -8.40
CA ALA A 229 19.11 7.43 -9.79
C ALA A 229 17.77 6.94 -10.38
N ASP A 230 16.97 6.22 -9.58
CA ASP A 230 15.66 5.71 -9.98
C ASP A 230 14.66 6.85 -10.21
N ALA A 231 14.55 7.77 -9.25
CA ALA A 231 13.68 8.92 -9.35
C ALA A 231 14.08 9.85 -10.50
N TRP A 232 15.37 10.14 -10.67
CA TRP A 232 15.87 10.95 -11.77
C TRP A 232 15.48 10.36 -13.13
N ARG A 233 15.76 9.07 -13.35
CA ARG A 233 15.49 8.38 -14.64
C ARG A 233 14.02 8.49 -15.04
N GLU A 234 13.11 8.37 -14.08
CA GLU A 234 11.67 8.38 -14.36
C GLU A 234 11.12 9.80 -14.54
N LEU A 235 11.57 10.75 -13.72
CA LEU A 235 11.03 12.12 -13.74
C LEU A 235 11.50 12.93 -14.95
N ILE A 236 12.72 12.71 -15.47
CA ILE A 236 13.18 13.39 -16.69
C ILE A 236 12.47 12.92 -17.96
N ARG A 237 11.90 11.70 -17.94
CA ARG A 237 11.20 11.08 -19.08
C ARG A 237 9.70 11.31 -19.05
N SER A 238 9.18 11.83 -17.94
CA SER A 238 7.75 12.01 -17.77
C SER A 238 7.31 13.27 -18.52
N PRO A 239 6.34 13.19 -19.46
CA PRO A 239 5.77 14.39 -20.09
C PRO A 239 5.22 15.33 -19.01
N ASP A 240 5.18 16.64 -19.27
CA ASP A 240 4.51 17.57 -18.36
C ASP A 240 3.09 17.08 -18.07
N PRO A 241 2.67 17.07 -16.79
CA PRO A 241 1.31 16.66 -16.48
C PRO A 241 0.38 17.64 -17.19
N SER A 242 -0.57 17.09 -17.94
CA SER A 242 -1.60 17.89 -18.62
C SER A 242 -2.16 18.90 -17.62
N PRO A 243 -2.31 20.19 -18.00
CA PRO A 243 -3.13 21.09 -17.20
C PRO A 243 -4.49 20.39 -17.00
N ALA A 244 -4.92 20.30 -15.76
CA ALA A 244 -6.25 19.78 -15.43
C ALA A 244 -7.27 20.79 -15.98
N ASP A 245 -8.20 20.30 -16.80
CA ASP A 245 -9.44 21.01 -17.16
C ASP A 245 -10.37 21.15 -15.95
#